data_AF-A0AAW6ZBW4-F1
#
_entry.id   AF-A0AAW6ZBW4-F1
#
_cell.length_a   1.000
_cell.length_b   1.000
_cell.length_c   1.000
_cell.angle_alpha   90.00
_cell.angle_beta   90.00
_cell.angle_gamma   90.00
#
_symmetry.space_group_name_H-M   'P 1'
#
loop_
_entity.id
_entity.type
_entity.pdbx_description
1 polymer ?
#
loop_
_entity_poly.entity_id
_entity_poly.type
_entity_poly.pdbx_seq_one_letter_code
_entity_poly.pdbx_strand_id
1 'polypeptide(L)'
;MTRQVFILGDQPLPEGSSKPYALLTANPTKEHHYIAQTEQRQHAHNPQVSPQNQNVYRLPLSLFGTHPHQPHDERKKRKHAAKPAAPPEAASVNIIGNLAAKNLYTLTFVENTGNQYNLESWFNRHESGYEDACEHLRTLPGCCLKTSEASFAKTSEASFAKTSKAGLDKTDSVKVPDALWRVLRLKFLGILRNPRNHQNPFAYRLLQVLRSRLPEAGFEFVSLISRRDPKRIESIMQDFHFSFLGYVNWLSGLYGMLSEGVSQPSLFERLFCAVFAEPQAVKIELFRYPDDTGLCLFGDSGFCIQASSELISIGVNISHDMFAVVHLQAARWHDFKNTFHHDTPKLQGKVKVIDGDQTQRVMFNRLCIRQSHEAVFGRSPNVKDYI
;
A
#
# COMPACT_ATOMS: atom_id res chain seq x y z
N MET A 1 -1.80 30.99 -10.46
CA MET A 1 -0.96 30.32 -11.47
C MET A 1 -1.85 29.41 -12.27
N THR A 2 -1.93 29.60 -13.59
CA THR A 2 -2.65 28.71 -14.52
C THR A 2 -1.94 27.35 -14.52
N ARG A 3 -2.64 26.27 -14.14
CA ARG A 3 -2.05 24.93 -14.20
C ARG A 3 -1.86 24.55 -15.66
N GLN A 4 -0.67 24.03 -15.99
CA GLN A 4 -0.42 23.47 -17.31
C GLN A 4 -1.29 22.21 -17.50
N VAL A 5 -1.54 21.80 -18.74
CA VAL A 5 -2.15 20.50 -19.09
C VAL A 5 -1.03 19.65 -19.68
N PHE A 6 -0.92 18.37 -19.28
CA PHE A 6 0.07 17.46 -19.87
C PHE A 6 -0.53 16.67 -21.02
N ILE A 7 0.26 16.45 -22.08
CA ILE A 7 -0.17 15.78 -23.30
C ILE A 7 0.06 14.27 -23.17
N LEU A 8 -0.89 13.47 -23.67
CA LEU A 8 -0.74 12.03 -23.84
C LEU A 8 -0.25 11.73 -25.26
N GLY A 9 0.76 10.86 -25.37
CA GLY A 9 1.27 10.38 -26.66
C GLY A 9 1.93 9.03 -26.49
N ASP A 10 1.92 8.23 -27.55
CA ASP A 10 2.61 6.94 -27.65
C ASP A 10 4.02 7.05 -28.26
N GLN A 11 4.39 8.25 -28.70
CA GLN A 11 5.76 8.60 -29.11
C GLN A 11 6.41 9.59 -28.14
N PRO A 12 7.73 9.51 -27.92
CA PRO A 12 8.47 10.54 -27.20
C PRO A 12 8.27 11.90 -27.85
N LEU A 13 8.21 12.97 -27.04
CA LEU A 13 8.20 14.33 -27.60
C LEU A 13 9.52 14.60 -28.37
N PRO A 14 9.47 15.36 -29.47
CA PRO A 14 10.66 15.89 -30.10
C PRO A 14 11.52 16.68 -29.11
N GLU A 15 12.85 16.57 -29.23
CA GLU A 15 13.79 17.34 -28.42
C GLU A 15 13.47 18.85 -28.49
N GLY A 16 13.39 19.50 -27.32
CA GLY A 16 13.09 20.94 -27.22
C GLY A 16 11.62 21.32 -26.97
N SER A 17 10.69 20.35 -26.88
CA SER A 17 9.32 20.64 -26.45
C SER A 17 9.25 21.02 -24.97
N SER A 18 8.61 22.14 -24.65
CA SER A 18 8.46 22.67 -23.29
C SER A 18 7.20 22.21 -22.55
N LYS A 19 6.33 21.42 -23.21
CA LYS A 19 5.07 20.96 -22.61
C LYS A 19 5.31 19.68 -21.80
N PRO A 20 4.77 19.57 -20.57
CA PRO A 20 4.78 18.31 -19.84
C PRO A 20 4.05 17.24 -20.67
N TYR A 21 4.63 16.04 -20.75
CA TYR A 21 4.08 14.93 -21.53
C TYR A 21 4.08 13.65 -20.73
N ALA A 22 3.22 12.71 -21.09
CA ALA A 22 3.20 11.45 -20.41
C ALA A 22 3.03 10.29 -21.39
N LEU A 23 4.14 9.56 -21.59
CA LEU A 23 4.29 8.51 -22.60
C LEU A 23 3.42 7.30 -22.30
N LEU A 24 2.50 7.01 -23.20
CA LEU A 24 1.64 5.83 -23.16
C LEU A 24 2.49 4.59 -23.46
N THR A 25 2.55 3.65 -22.51
CA THR A 25 3.29 2.40 -22.68
C THR A 25 2.32 1.25 -22.93
N ALA A 26 2.38 0.65 -24.11
CA ALA A 26 1.55 -0.50 -24.47
C ALA A 26 2.04 -1.77 -23.78
N ASN A 27 1.13 -2.59 -23.25
CA ASN A 27 1.44 -3.92 -22.72
C ASN A 27 0.20 -4.84 -22.77
N PRO A 28 0.39 -6.17 -22.74
CA PRO A 28 -0.71 -7.13 -22.89
C PRO A 28 -1.48 -7.42 -21.59
N THR A 29 -1.00 -6.89 -20.45
CA THR A 29 -1.55 -7.20 -19.13
C THR A 29 -3.01 -6.76 -19.02
N LYS A 30 -3.85 -7.64 -18.48
CA LYS A 30 -5.29 -7.40 -18.31
C LYS A 30 -5.69 -7.45 -16.85
N GLU A 31 -5.15 -8.38 -16.08
CA GLU A 31 -5.34 -8.43 -14.63
C GLU A 31 -4.34 -7.51 -13.97
N HIS A 32 -4.85 -6.48 -13.32
CA HIS A 32 -4.05 -5.40 -12.76
C HIS A 32 -4.07 -5.45 -11.25
N HIS A 33 -2.91 -5.71 -10.65
CA HIS A 33 -2.75 -5.92 -9.22
C HIS A 33 -2.72 -4.60 -8.46
N TYR A 34 -3.58 -4.46 -7.45
CA TYR A 34 -3.57 -3.31 -6.55
C TYR A 34 -2.79 -3.54 -5.26
N ILE A 35 -2.46 -4.80 -4.96
CA ILE A 35 -1.36 -5.20 -4.07
C ILE A 35 -0.44 -6.10 -4.89
N ALA A 36 0.87 -5.81 -4.92
CA ALA A 36 1.78 -6.45 -5.87
C ALA A 36 1.79 -7.96 -5.72
N GLN A 37 2.00 -8.69 -6.81
CA GLN A 37 2.23 -10.12 -6.70
C GLN A 37 3.48 -10.40 -5.87
N THR A 38 4.57 -9.65 -6.07
CA THR A 38 5.82 -9.79 -5.29
C THR A 38 5.61 -9.63 -3.78
N GLU A 39 4.72 -8.73 -3.37
CA GLU A 39 4.30 -8.58 -1.97
C GLU A 39 3.51 -9.80 -1.47
N GLN A 40 2.51 -10.26 -2.25
CA GLN A 40 1.69 -11.42 -1.88
C GLN A 40 2.52 -12.71 -1.77
N ARG A 41 3.53 -12.88 -2.63
CA ARG A 41 4.41 -14.06 -2.63
C ARG A 41 5.22 -14.20 -1.36
N GLN A 42 5.50 -13.10 -0.64
CA GLN A 42 6.11 -13.17 0.68
C GLN A 42 5.24 -13.85 1.74
N HIS A 43 3.98 -14.16 1.41
CA HIS A 43 3.02 -14.89 2.24
C HIS A 43 2.59 -16.23 1.62
N ALA A 44 3.23 -16.66 0.52
CA ALA A 44 2.88 -17.91 -0.12
C ALA A 44 3.02 -19.07 0.89
N HIS A 45 1.93 -19.78 1.13
CA HIS A 45 1.92 -20.92 2.06
C HIS A 45 2.78 -22.10 1.55
N ASN A 46 3.02 -22.17 0.24
CA ASN A 46 4.02 -23.03 -0.37
C ASN A 46 4.88 -22.21 -1.36
N PRO A 47 6.03 -21.67 -0.94
CA PRO A 47 6.88 -20.84 -1.81
C PRO A 47 7.66 -21.66 -2.85
N GLN A 48 7.71 -22.99 -2.73
CA GLN A 48 8.50 -23.86 -3.61
C GLN A 48 7.84 -24.17 -4.95
N VAL A 49 6.53 -23.93 -5.07
CA VAL A 49 5.83 -24.09 -6.36
C VAL A 49 6.12 -22.90 -7.27
N SER A 50 5.93 -23.09 -8.57
CA SER A 50 6.12 -22.02 -9.55
C SER A 50 5.25 -20.80 -9.21
N PRO A 51 5.71 -19.57 -9.50
CA PRO A 51 4.98 -18.34 -9.14
C PRO A 51 3.52 -18.31 -9.59
N GLN A 52 3.17 -19.00 -10.67
CA GLN A 52 1.80 -19.08 -11.18
C GLN A 52 0.85 -19.92 -10.31
N ASN A 53 1.41 -20.82 -9.51
CA ASN A 53 0.67 -21.76 -8.66
C ASN A 53 0.73 -21.38 -7.18
N GLN A 54 1.40 -20.28 -6.84
CA GLN A 54 1.48 -19.82 -5.46
C GLN A 54 0.14 -19.23 -5.02
N ASN A 55 -0.33 -19.65 -3.84
CA ASN A 55 -1.51 -19.09 -3.20
C ASN A 55 -1.17 -18.49 -1.84
N VAL A 56 -2.03 -17.60 -1.37
CA VAL A 56 -2.09 -17.10 0.00
C VAL A 56 -3.41 -17.52 0.64
N TYR A 57 -3.49 -17.53 1.97
CA TYR A 57 -4.79 -17.69 2.64
C TYR A 57 -5.47 -16.33 2.75
N ARG A 58 -6.71 -16.25 2.26
CA ARG A 58 -7.64 -15.16 2.51
C ARG A 58 -8.46 -15.51 3.75
N LEU A 59 -8.37 -14.70 4.78
CA LEU A 59 -9.12 -14.85 6.02
C LEU A 59 -10.21 -13.75 6.09
N PRO A 60 -11.49 -14.10 5.90
CA PRO A 60 -12.59 -13.14 6.04
C PRO A 60 -12.60 -12.52 7.44
N LEU A 61 -12.93 -11.23 7.54
CA LEU A 61 -12.94 -10.50 8.81
C LEU A 61 -13.83 -11.15 9.88
N SER A 62 -14.92 -11.81 9.46
CA SER A 62 -15.82 -12.55 10.36
C SER A 62 -15.13 -13.66 11.16
N LEU A 63 -13.99 -14.19 10.71
CA LEU A 63 -13.18 -15.14 11.49
C LEU A 63 -12.62 -14.53 12.78
N PHE A 64 -12.48 -13.21 12.84
CA PHE A 64 -11.93 -12.47 13.97
C PHE A 64 -13.03 -11.79 14.81
N GLY A 65 -14.30 -12.15 14.59
CA GLY A 65 -15.44 -11.53 15.26
C GLY A 65 -15.77 -10.11 14.79
N THR A 66 -15.14 -9.64 13.72
CA THR A 66 -15.45 -8.35 13.10
C THR A 66 -16.45 -8.56 11.97
N HIS A 67 -17.64 -7.96 12.08
CA HIS A 67 -18.57 -7.89 10.96
C HIS A 67 -18.15 -6.71 10.06
N PRO A 68 -18.11 -6.89 8.72
CA PRO A 68 -17.92 -5.74 7.84
C PRO A 68 -19.02 -4.71 8.10
N HIS A 69 -18.68 -3.43 7.95
CA HIS A 69 -19.65 -2.33 7.98
C HIS A 69 -20.70 -2.56 6.89
N GLN A 70 -21.81 -3.23 7.21
CA GLN A 70 -22.93 -3.31 6.29
C GLN A 70 -23.54 -1.91 6.15
N PRO A 71 -23.71 -1.39 4.92
CA PRO A 71 -24.52 -0.20 4.70
C PRO A 71 -25.93 -0.45 5.25
N HIS A 72 -26.50 0.59 5.84
CA HIS A 72 -27.63 0.56 6.78
C HIS A 72 -29.00 0.09 6.20
N ASP A 73 -29.04 -0.40 4.95
CA ASP A 73 -30.28 -0.68 4.21
C ASP A 73 -30.70 -2.17 4.13
N GLU A 74 -29.85 -3.14 4.49
CA GLU A 74 -30.24 -4.56 4.39
C GLU A 74 -31.07 -5.08 5.59
N ARG A 75 -31.24 -4.28 6.64
CA ARG A 75 -31.98 -4.69 7.85
C ARG A 75 -33.47 -4.97 7.62
N LYS A 76 -34.04 -4.63 6.46
CA LYS A 76 -35.48 -4.81 6.15
C LYS A 76 -35.84 -6.09 5.38
N LYS A 77 -34.91 -7.01 5.07
CA LYS A 77 -35.21 -8.21 4.24
C LYS A 77 -34.93 -9.58 4.89
N ARG A 78 -34.98 -9.72 6.22
CA ARG A 78 -34.90 -11.05 6.87
C ARG A 78 -36.25 -11.50 7.43
N LYS A 79 -37.10 -12.06 6.55
CA LYS A 79 -38.32 -12.80 6.93
C LYS A 79 -38.38 -14.25 6.42
N HIS A 80 -37.33 -14.76 5.78
CA HIS A 80 -37.24 -16.18 5.45
C HIS A 80 -35.92 -16.74 5.97
N ALA A 81 -36.01 -17.58 7.00
CA ALA A 81 -34.89 -18.27 7.61
C ALA A 81 -34.35 -19.31 6.62
N ALA A 82 -33.29 -18.93 5.89
CA ALA A 82 -32.44 -19.89 5.21
C ALA A 82 -31.57 -20.62 6.26
N LYS A 83 -31.27 -21.88 5.95
CA LYS A 83 -30.35 -22.78 6.67
C LYS A 83 -29.11 -22.02 7.16
N PRO A 84 -28.60 -22.26 8.39
CA PRO A 84 -27.40 -21.58 8.87
C PRO A 84 -26.27 -21.78 7.85
N ALA A 85 -25.73 -20.68 7.34
CA ALA A 85 -24.58 -20.70 6.45
C ALA A 85 -23.43 -21.44 7.15
N ALA A 86 -22.65 -22.21 6.39
CA ALA A 86 -21.42 -22.82 6.89
C ALA A 86 -20.57 -21.72 7.55
N PRO A 87 -19.84 -22.04 8.65
CA PRO A 87 -18.98 -21.07 9.29
C PRO A 87 -18.01 -20.46 8.26
N PRO A 88 -17.69 -19.16 8.38
CA PRO A 88 -16.69 -18.55 7.51
C PRO A 88 -15.38 -19.33 7.68
N GLU A 89 -14.74 -19.68 6.57
CA GLU A 89 -13.48 -20.43 6.54
C GLU A 89 -12.41 -19.63 5.79
N ALA A 90 -11.14 -19.87 6.13
CA ALA A 90 -10.02 -19.35 5.37
C ALA A 90 -9.96 -20.02 4.00
N ALA A 91 -9.79 -19.25 2.93
CA ALA A 91 -9.73 -19.75 1.56
C ALA A 91 -8.32 -19.64 0.99
N SER A 92 -7.82 -20.72 0.38
CA SER A 92 -6.58 -20.65 -0.42
C SER A 92 -6.89 -19.98 -1.76
N VAL A 93 -6.29 -18.82 -2.03
CA VAL A 93 -6.54 -18.02 -3.24
C VAL A 93 -5.26 -17.80 -4.04
N ASN A 94 -5.34 -18.04 -5.34
CA ASN A 94 -4.18 -17.93 -6.23
C ASN A 94 -3.78 -16.47 -6.44
N ILE A 95 -2.47 -16.19 -6.31
CA ILE A 95 -1.91 -14.84 -6.37
C ILE A 95 -2.13 -14.18 -7.75
N ILE A 96 -2.17 -14.95 -8.86
CA ILE A 96 -2.39 -14.40 -10.20
C ILE A 96 -3.69 -13.59 -10.27
N GLY A 97 -4.76 -14.08 -9.66
CA GLY A 97 -6.07 -13.42 -9.68
C GLY A 97 -6.41 -12.66 -8.40
N ASN A 98 -5.63 -12.84 -7.34
CA ASN A 98 -5.93 -12.26 -6.04
C ASN A 98 -5.47 -10.79 -5.96
N LEU A 99 -6.32 -9.95 -5.34
CA LEU A 99 -6.06 -8.51 -5.16
C LEU A 99 -5.71 -7.81 -6.49
N ALA A 100 -6.42 -8.21 -7.54
CA ALA A 100 -6.34 -7.68 -8.88
C ALA A 100 -7.73 -7.34 -9.41
N ALA A 101 -7.78 -6.48 -10.42
CA ALA A 101 -9.00 -6.22 -11.17
C ALA A 101 -8.70 -6.03 -12.65
N LYS A 102 -9.59 -6.54 -13.48
CA LYS A 102 -9.41 -6.53 -14.93
C LYS A 102 -9.49 -5.12 -15.51
N ASN A 103 -8.44 -4.68 -16.19
CA ASN A 103 -8.30 -3.37 -16.83
C ASN A 103 -8.41 -2.18 -15.85
N LEU A 104 -8.09 -2.38 -14.56
CA LEU A 104 -8.19 -1.34 -13.53
C LEU A 104 -7.38 -0.08 -13.87
N TYR A 105 -6.16 -0.25 -14.37
CA TYR A 105 -5.27 0.84 -14.75
C TYR A 105 -5.23 1.15 -16.25
N THR A 106 -6.19 0.64 -17.04
CA THR A 106 -6.20 0.84 -18.49
C THR A 106 -6.67 2.25 -18.85
N LEU A 107 -5.89 2.97 -19.66
CA LEU A 107 -6.32 4.24 -20.24
C LEU A 107 -7.14 4.00 -21.52
N THR A 108 -6.58 3.23 -22.45
CA THR A 108 -7.24 2.85 -23.70
C THR A 108 -6.60 1.59 -24.29
N PHE A 109 -7.21 1.06 -25.35
CA PHE A 109 -6.72 -0.10 -26.10
C PHE A 109 -5.93 0.35 -27.32
N VAL A 110 -4.90 -0.41 -27.66
CA VAL A 110 -4.14 -0.19 -28.89
C VAL A 110 -4.91 -0.84 -30.04
N GLU A 111 -5.29 -0.04 -31.04
CA GLU A 111 -6.11 -0.50 -32.16
C GLU A 111 -5.51 -1.71 -32.88
N ASN A 112 -6.35 -2.67 -33.25
CA ASN A 112 -5.96 -3.88 -33.99
C ASN A 112 -4.89 -4.74 -33.32
N THR A 113 -4.72 -4.63 -31.99
CA THR A 113 -3.81 -5.48 -31.21
C THR A 113 -4.49 -6.03 -29.95
N GLY A 114 -3.83 -6.98 -29.27
CA GLY A 114 -4.22 -7.43 -27.94
C GLY A 114 -3.72 -6.55 -26.79
N ASN A 115 -3.01 -5.46 -27.09
CA ASN A 115 -2.32 -4.61 -26.13
C ASN A 115 -3.18 -3.46 -25.63
N GLN A 116 -2.79 -2.91 -24.48
CA GLN A 116 -3.45 -1.80 -23.81
C GLN A 116 -2.41 -0.78 -23.37
N TYR A 117 -2.78 0.49 -23.39
CA TYR A 117 -2.00 1.52 -22.69
C TYR A 117 -2.47 1.55 -21.24
N ASN A 118 -1.62 1.14 -20.31
CA ASN A 118 -1.91 1.09 -18.87
C ASN A 118 -0.62 1.39 -18.06
N LEU A 119 -0.72 1.32 -16.72
CA LEU A 119 0.36 1.71 -15.80
C LEU A 119 1.26 0.55 -15.33
N GLU A 120 1.05 -0.68 -15.78
CA GLU A 120 1.77 -1.87 -15.29
C GLU A 120 3.29 -1.76 -15.46
N SER A 121 3.75 -1.24 -16.60
CA SER A 121 5.19 -1.04 -16.84
C SER A 121 5.83 -0.07 -15.83
N TRP A 122 5.06 0.87 -15.27
CA TRP A 122 5.54 1.81 -14.26
C TRP A 122 5.52 1.20 -12.87
N PHE A 123 4.48 0.42 -12.54
CA PHE A 123 4.45 -0.32 -11.28
C PHE A 123 5.61 -1.32 -11.17
N ASN A 124 5.90 -2.05 -12.25
CA ASN A 124 7.00 -3.01 -12.31
C ASN A 124 8.37 -2.41 -11.96
N ARG A 125 8.60 -1.11 -12.21
CA ARG A 125 9.85 -0.43 -11.81
C ARG A 125 10.07 -0.47 -10.30
N HIS A 126 8.98 -0.42 -9.52
CA HIS A 126 9.04 -0.43 -8.06
C HIS A 126 8.89 -1.83 -7.46
N GLU A 127 8.34 -2.79 -8.21
CA GLU A 127 8.19 -4.17 -7.76
C GLU A 127 9.47 -4.99 -7.92
N SER A 128 10.35 -4.60 -8.84
CA SER A 128 11.63 -5.29 -9.08
C SER A 128 12.56 -5.27 -7.86
N GLY A 129 13.12 -6.44 -7.53
CA GLY A 129 14.06 -6.60 -6.41
C GLY A 129 13.42 -6.49 -5.03
N TYR A 130 12.11 -6.69 -4.91
CA TYR A 130 11.39 -6.71 -3.63
C TYR A 130 11.75 -7.94 -2.80
N GLU A 131 11.82 -9.11 -3.42
CA GLU A 131 12.23 -10.37 -2.81
C GLU A 131 13.65 -10.28 -2.24
N ASP A 132 14.62 -9.85 -3.06
CA ASP A 132 16.01 -9.66 -2.62
C ASP A 132 16.13 -8.63 -1.50
N ALA A 133 15.30 -7.58 -1.54
CA ALA A 133 15.23 -6.60 -0.47
C ALA A 133 14.72 -7.24 0.83
N CYS A 134 13.69 -8.07 0.78
CA CYS A 134 13.19 -8.80 1.95
C CYS A 134 14.28 -9.70 2.56
N GLU A 135 15.02 -10.45 1.73
CA GLU A 135 16.12 -11.30 2.22
C GLU A 135 17.23 -10.47 2.88
N HIS A 136 17.61 -9.33 2.30
CA HIS A 136 18.56 -8.41 2.94
C HIS A 136 18.03 -7.91 4.30
N LEU A 137 16.76 -7.52 4.40
CA LEU A 137 16.20 -7.03 5.66
C LEU A 137 16.27 -8.06 6.80
N ARG A 138 16.22 -9.36 6.49
CA ARG A 138 16.42 -10.44 7.48
C ARG A 138 17.85 -10.52 8.01
N THR A 139 18.86 -10.06 7.26
CA THR A 139 20.27 -10.13 7.68
C THR A 139 20.76 -8.92 8.48
N LEU A 140 19.94 -7.87 8.61
CA LEU A 140 20.31 -6.69 9.37
C LEU A 140 20.60 -7.03 10.85
N PRO A 141 21.53 -6.33 11.51
CA PRO A 141 21.73 -6.50 12.95
C PRO A 141 20.48 -6.01 13.69
N GLY A 142 19.88 -6.90 14.48
CA GLY A 142 18.70 -6.62 15.30
C GLY A 142 19.04 -6.53 16.79
N CYS A 143 18.13 -5.94 17.56
CA CYS A 143 18.18 -6.02 19.01
C CYS A 143 17.12 -7.02 19.52
N CYS A 144 17.55 -8.00 20.30
CA CYS A 144 16.64 -8.91 21.01
C CYS A 144 16.14 -8.23 22.29
N LEU A 145 14.83 -8.26 22.52
CA LEU A 145 14.26 -7.87 23.80
C LEU A 145 14.66 -8.92 24.86
N LYS A 146 15.35 -8.49 25.92
CA LYS A 146 15.56 -9.34 27.10
C LYS A 146 14.22 -9.49 27.81
N THR A 147 13.68 -10.69 27.86
CA THR A 147 12.47 -11.01 28.62
C THR A 147 12.78 -10.96 30.11
N SER A 148 12.36 -9.91 30.82
CA SER A 148 12.19 -10.00 32.28
C SER A 148 10.75 -10.43 32.55
N GLU A 149 10.57 -11.58 33.20
CA GLU A 149 9.30 -12.29 33.46
C GLU A 149 8.27 -11.56 34.36
N ALA A 150 8.35 -10.24 34.53
CA ALA A 150 7.54 -9.52 35.51
C ALA A 150 6.80 -8.32 34.91
N SER A 151 5.79 -8.55 34.05
CA SER A 151 4.69 -7.58 33.84
C SER A 151 3.55 -8.12 32.95
N PHE A 152 2.96 -9.26 33.31
CA PHE A 152 1.65 -9.66 32.77
C PHE A 152 0.54 -9.18 33.72
N ALA A 153 0.17 -7.90 33.66
CA ALA A 153 -1.14 -7.45 34.14
C ALA A 153 -1.46 -6.02 33.69
N LYS A 154 -2.64 -5.88 33.04
CA LYS A 154 -3.37 -4.65 32.68
C LYS A 154 -2.90 -3.91 31.41
N THR A 155 -3.45 -4.33 30.28
CA THR A 155 -3.46 -3.60 29.01
C THR A 155 -4.76 -2.81 28.86
N SER A 156 -4.69 -1.48 28.99
CA SER A 156 -5.68 -0.52 28.47
C SER A 156 -5.12 0.17 27.22
N GLU A 157 -5.99 0.55 26.28
CA GLU A 157 -5.77 1.03 24.89
C GLU A 157 -4.83 2.26 24.69
N ALA A 158 -4.02 2.65 25.66
CA ALA A 158 -3.15 3.82 25.62
C ALA A 158 -1.65 3.52 25.36
N SER A 159 -1.28 2.31 24.96
CA SER A 159 0.13 1.86 24.96
C SER A 159 0.96 2.17 23.69
N PHE A 160 0.39 2.76 22.64
CA PHE A 160 1.17 3.14 21.44
C PHE A 160 2.01 4.43 21.63
N ALA A 161 1.58 5.32 22.53
CA ALA A 161 2.27 6.58 22.79
C ALA A 161 3.28 6.50 23.97
N LYS A 162 3.18 5.47 24.82
CA LYS A 162 3.83 5.44 26.14
C LYS A 162 5.20 4.77 26.20
N THR A 163 5.65 4.11 25.13
CA THR A 163 7.03 3.58 25.01
C THR A 163 8.07 4.64 24.63
N SER A 164 7.71 5.93 24.63
CA SER A 164 8.63 7.03 24.32
C SER A 164 9.41 7.58 25.52
N LYS A 165 9.18 7.10 26.75
CA LYS A 165 9.67 7.84 27.94
C LYS A 165 10.31 7.07 29.10
N ALA A 166 10.63 5.78 28.98
CA ALA A 166 11.41 5.09 30.01
C ALA A 166 12.38 4.08 29.40
N GLY A 167 13.68 4.36 29.50
CA GLY A 167 14.77 3.41 29.23
C GLY A 167 15.16 3.24 27.76
N LEU A 168 15.64 4.30 27.10
CA LEU A 168 16.37 4.17 25.83
C LEU A 168 17.78 4.75 25.99
N ASP A 169 18.52 4.23 26.96
CA ASP A 169 19.96 4.48 27.06
C ASP A 169 20.68 3.65 25.99
N LYS A 170 21.28 4.37 25.03
CA LYS A 170 22.30 3.92 24.05
C LYS A 170 22.19 2.46 23.57
N THR A 171 21.45 2.19 22.49
CA THR A 171 21.75 1.08 21.55
C THR A 171 20.98 1.19 20.22
N ASP A 172 21.71 1.00 19.12
CA ASP A 172 21.36 0.23 17.90
C ASP A 172 20.29 0.73 16.92
N SER A 173 20.28 2.01 16.57
CA SER A 173 19.67 2.45 15.30
C SER A 173 20.72 2.44 14.18
N VAL A 174 20.48 1.73 13.08
CA VAL A 174 21.37 1.72 11.90
C VAL A 174 20.87 2.68 10.82
N LYS A 175 21.76 3.09 9.91
CA LYS A 175 21.33 3.82 8.70
C LYS A 175 20.32 2.97 7.94
N VAL A 176 19.24 3.59 7.48
CA VAL A 176 18.24 2.88 6.66
C VAL A 176 18.91 2.34 5.39
N PRO A 177 18.87 1.01 5.14
CA PRO A 177 19.47 0.42 3.94
C PRO A 177 18.58 0.66 2.71
N ASP A 178 19.20 0.61 1.52
CA ASP A 178 18.48 0.78 0.25
C ASP A 178 17.37 -0.26 0.05
N ALA A 179 17.56 -1.47 0.59
CA ALA A 179 16.54 -2.51 0.63
C ALA A 179 15.25 -2.02 1.33
N LEU A 180 15.37 -1.36 2.49
CA LEU A 180 14.20 -0.85 3.21
C LEU A 180 13.57 0.33 2.47
N TRP A 181 14.37 1.22 1.87
CA TRP A 181 13.83 2.30 1.04
C TRP A 181 13.06 1.77 -0.17
N ARG A 182 13.54 0.72 -0.81
CA ARG A 182 12.84 0.06 -1.92
C ARG A 182 11.49 -0.50 -1.46
N VAL A 183 11.49 -1.27 -0.37
CA VAL A 183 10.26 -1.84 0.20
C VAL A 183 9.27 -0.74 0.58
N LEU A 184 9.68 0.26 1.36
CA LEU A 184 8.80 1.35 1.80
C LEU A 184 8.25 2.14 0.61
N ARG A 185 9.05 2.35 -0.44
CA ARG A 185 8.60 3.01 -1.66
C ARG A 185 7.49 2.21 -2.34
N LEU A 186 7.67 0.89 -2.53
CA LEU A 186 6.60 0.06 -3.08
C LEU A 186 5.34 0.10 -2.20
N LYS A 187 5.49 0.06 -0.87
CA LYS A 187 4.35 0.13 0.06
C LYS A 187 3.60 1.46 -0.04
N PHE A 188 4.32 2.58 -0.12
CA PHE A 188 3.71 3.90 -0.32
C PHE A 188 3.00 4.00 -1.68
N LEU A 189 3.59 3.44 -2.74
CA LEU A 189 2.92 3.34 -4.03
C LEU A 189 1.66 2.46 -3.96
N GLY A 190 1.75 1.32 -3.26
CA GLY A 190 0.66 0.40 -2.93
C GLY A 190 -0.53 1.12 -2.29
N ILE A 191 -0.27 2.00 -1.32
CA ILE A 191 -1.30 2.82 -0.67
C ILE A 191 -2.05 3.69 -1.70
N LEU A 192 -1.35 4.32 -2.64
CA LEU A 192 -1.92 5.24 -3.63
C LEU A 192 -2.62 4.53 -4.78
N ARG A 193 -2.03 3.43 -5.28
CA ARG A 193 -2.56 2.64 -6.41
C ARG A 193 -3.68 1.70 -6.00
N ASN A 194 -3.91 1.49 -4.70
CA ASN A 194 -5.01 0.66 -4.26
C ASN A 194 -6.33 1.43 -4.35
N PRO A 195 -7.26 1.01 -5.23
CA PRO A 195 -8.51 1.73 -5.44
C PRO A 195 -9.38 1.79 -4.19
N ARG A 196 -9.27 0.82 -3.27
CA ARG A 196 -10.03 0.81 -2.00
C ARG A 196 -9.59 1.93 -1.06
N ASN A 197 -8.37 2.44 -1.22
CA ASN A 197 -7.82 3.50 -0.39
C ASN A 197 -8.23 4.91 -0.85
N HIS A 198 -8.94 5.08 -1.97
CA HIS A 198 -9.21 6.40 -2.53
C HIS A 198 -10.01 7.34 -1.59
N GLN A 199 -10.77 6.77 -0.65
CA GLN A 199 -11.51 7.50 0.41
C GLN A 199 -10.80 7.49 1.76
N ASN A 200 -9.71 6.74 1.92
CA ASN A 200 -8.96 6.72 3.16
C ASN A 200 -8.35 8.11 3.41
N PRO A 201 -8.58 8.76 4.57
CA PRO A 201 -8.14 10.14 4.80
C PRO A 201 -6.63 10.37 4.61
N PHE A 202 -5.80 9.39 4.97
CA PHE A 202 -4.35 9.49 4.80
C PHE A 202 -3.95 9.40 3.32
N ALA A 203 -4.44 8.38 2.61
CA ALA A 203 -4.15 8.23 1.18
C ALA A 203 -4.72 9.39 0.36
N TYR A 204 -5.94 9.83 0.69
CA TYR A 204 -6.56 11.00 0.11
C TYR A 204 -5.69 12.26 0.30
N ARG A 205 -5.15 12.49 1.51
CA ARG A 205 -4.25 13.64 1.75
C ARG A 205 -2.99 13.57 0.90
N LEU A 206 -2.36 12.40 0.78
CA LEU A 206 -1.19 12.21 -0.12
C LEU A 206 -1.54 12.52 -1.57
N LEU A 207 -2.67 11.99 -2.06
CA LEU A 207 -3.14 12.27 -3.42
C LEU A 207 -3.43 13.76 -3.62
N GLN A 208 -3.96 14.47 -2.61
CA GLN A 208 -4.18 15.91 -2.68
C GLN A 208 -2.88 16.71 -2.75
N VAL A 209 -1.85 16.30 -2.02
CA VAL A 209 -0.51 16.91 -2.11
C VAL A 209 0.04 16.75 -3.53
N LEU A 210 0.00 15.54 -4.09
CA LEU A 210 0.41 15.29 -5.47
C LEU A 210 -0.41 16.11 -6.47
N ARG A 211 -1.74 16.10 -6.36
CA ARG A 211 -2.67 16.85 -7.22
C ARG A 211 -2.44 18.36 -7.18
N SER A 212 -1.97 18.89 -6.06
CA SER A 212 -1.64 20.32 -5.97
C SER A 212 -0.46 20.71 -6.86
N ARG A 213 0.39 19.74 -7.23
CA ARG A 213 1.57 19.89 -8.09
C ARG A 213 1.38 19.34 -9.49
N LEU A 214 0.41 18.44 -9.69
CA LEU A 214 0.11 17.89 -10.99
C LEU A 214 -0.46 18.97 -11.93
N PRO A 215 -0.08 18.95 -13.22
CA PRO A 215 -0.84 19.64 -14.25
C PRO A 215 -2.27 19.08 -14.27
N GLU A 216 -3.25 19.89 -14.68
CA GLU A 216 -4.63 19.41 -14.75
C GLU A 216 -4.74 18.31 -15.80
N ALA A 217 -5.51 17.27 -15.48
CA ALA A 217 -5.83 16.24 -16.46
C ALA A 217 -6.69 16.88 -17.55
N GLY A 218 -6.18 16.87 -18.78
CA GLY A 218 -6.93 17.37 -19.93
C GLY A 218 -8.17 16.51 -20.22
N PHE A 219 -9.07 17.05 -21.04
CA PHE A 219 -10.28 16.37 -21.49
C PHE A 219 -9.98 15.04 -22.21
N GLU A 220 -8.75 14.90 -22.73
CA GLU A 220 -8.24 13.68 -23.37
C GLU A 220 -8.36 12.45 -22.46
N PHE A 221 -8.08 12.57 -21.15
CA PHE A 221 -8.24 11.44 -20.22
C PHE A 221 -9.68 10.97 -20.11
N VAL A 222 -10.61 11.92 -20.01
CA VAL A 222 -12.05 11.64 -19.96
C VAL A 222 -12.47 10.93 -21.25
N SER A 223 -12.04 11.44 -22.41
CA SER A 223 -12.34 10.85 -23.71
C SER A 223 -11.78 9.43 -23.85
N LEU A 224 -10.52 9.19 -23.46
CA LEU A 224 -9.92 7.85 -23.53
C LEU A 224 -10.68 6.84 -22.68
N ILE A 225 -10.99 7.20 -21.43
CA ILE A 225 -11.69 6.30 -20.51
C ILE A 225 -13.13 6.08 -20.98
N SER A 226 -13.83 7.11 -21.48
CA SER A 226 -15.20 7.01 -21.97
C SER A 226 -15.36 6.11 -23.21
N ARG A 227 -14.29 5.93 -24.00
CA ARG A 227 -14.29 5.04 -25.18
C ARG A 227 -14.12 3.57 -24.83
N ARG A 228 -13.80 3.24 -23.57
CA ARG A 228 -13.69 1.85 -23.12
C ARG A 228 -15.07 1.22 -23.01
N ASP A 229 -15.11 -0.11 -22.99
CA ASP A 229 -16.32 -0.91 -22.75
C ASP A 229 -17.07 -0.43 -21.48
N PRO A 230 -18.28 0.15 -21.61
CA PRO A 230 -19.01 0.74 -20.49
C PRO A 230 -19.28 -0.25 -19.37
N LYS A 231 -19.58 -1.51 -19.70
CA LYS A 231 -19.87 -2.55 -18.69
C LYS A 231 -18.66 -2.82 -17.78
N ARG A 232 -17.45 -2.71 -18.32
CA ARG A 232 -16.22 -2.90 -17.54
C ARG A 232 -15.96 -1.72 -16.61
N ILE A 233 -16.22 -0.50 -17.08
CA ILE A 233 -16.07 0.69 -16.24
C ILE A 233 -17.11 0.66 -15.11
N GLU A 234 -18.36 0.31 -15.42
CA GLU A 234 -19.42 0.15 -14.43
C GLU A 234 -19.05 -0.86 -13.35
N SER A 235 -18.48 -2.03 -13.71
CA SER A 235 -17.97 -3.01 -12.74
C SER A 235 -16.92 -2.39 -11.82
N ILE A 236 -15.89 -1.75 -12.37
CA ILE A 236 -14.82 -1.11 -11.56
C ILE A 236 -15.41 -0.05 -10.61
N MET A 237 -16.35 0.76 -11.11
CA MET A 237 -17.01 1.78 -10.31
C MET A 237 -17.83 1.18 -9.17
N GLN A 238 -18.54 0.08 -9.41
CA GLN A 238 -19.31 -0.64 -8.40
C GLN A 238 -18.40 -1.30 -7.37
N ASP A 239 -17.40 -2.07 -7.82
CA ASP A 239 -16.49 -2.85 -6.99
C ASP A 239 -15.65 -1.99 -6.04
N PHE A 240 -15.29 -0.78 -6.47
CA PHE A 240 -14.43 0.13 -5.70
C PHE A 240 -15.12 1.42 -5.28
N HIS A 241 -16.43 1.54 -5.48
CA HIS A 241 -17.25 2.69 -5.08
C HIS A 241 -16.77 4.04 -5.65
N PHE A 242 -16.34 4.05 -6.91
CA PHE A 242 -16.02 5.28 -7.62
C PHE A 242 -17.26 5.89 -8.27
N SER A 243 -17.33 7.23 -8.30
CA SER A 243 -18.03 7.92 -9.39
C SER A 243 -17.17 7.87 -10.66
N PHE A 244 -17.76 8.02 -11.85
CA PHE A 244 -17.00 8.00 -13.10
C PHE A 244 -15.85 9.03 -13.08
N LEU A 245 -16.17 10.28 -12.72
CA LEU A 245 -15.18 11.34 -12.59
C LEU A 245 -14.17 11.05 -11.47
N GLY A 246 -14.59 10.40 -10.38
CA GLY A 246 -13.70 9.95 -9.32
C GLY A 246 -12.64 8.96 -9.83
N TYR A 247 -13.07 7.98 -10.62
CA TYR A 247 -12.17 7.00 -11.25
C TYR A 247 -11.22 7.66 -12.24
N VAL A 248 -11.73 8.53 -13.12
CA VAL A 248 -10.91 9.30 -14.07
C VAL A 248 -9.84 10.12 -13.34
N ASN A 249 -10.23 10.86 -12.30
CA ASN A 249 -9.33 11.71 -11.51
C ASN A 249 -8.31 10.93 -10.71
N TRP A 250 -8.65 9.71 -10.29
CA TRP A 250 -7.72 8.83 -9.60
C TRP A 250 -6.69 8.27 -10.58
N LEU A 251 -7.15 7.72 -11.72
CA LEU A 251 -6.29 7.13 -12.74
C LEU A 251 -5.35 8.17 -13.39
N SER A 252 -5.85 9.37 -13.71
CA SER A 252 -5.03 10.45 -14.24
C SER A 252 -4.00 10.95 -13.21
N GLY A 253 -4.36 10.93 -11.92
CA GLY A 253 -3.45 11.23 -10.81
C GLY A 253 -2.30 10.23 -10.73
N LEU A 254 -2.59 8.93 -10.78
CA LEU A 254 -1.57 7.88 -10.83
C LEU A 254 -0.67 8.04 -12.04
N TYR A 255 -1.26 8.36 -13.19
CA TYR A 255 -0.51 8.48 -14.42
C TYR A 255 0.44 9.68 -14.40
N GLY A 256 -0.08 10.85 -14.04
CA GLY A 256 0.73 12.06 -13.94
C GLY A 256 1.80 11.99 -12.86
N MET A 257 1.54 11.31 -11.72
CA MET A 257 2.52 11.24 -10.64
C MET A 257 3.71 10.32 -10.97
N LEU A 258 3.49 9.29 -11.79
CA LEU A 258 4.51 8.30 -12.19
C LEU A 258 5.24 8.70 -13.47
N SER A 259 4.64 9.56 -14.30
CA SER A 259 5.22 9.91 -15.57
C SER A 259 6.45 10.81 -15.44
N GLU A 260 7.57 10.33 -15.99
CA GLU A 260 8.82 11.07 -16.06
C GLU A 260 8.79 12.23 -17.07
N GLY A 261 7.88 12.21 -18.06
CA GLY A 261 7.71 13.36 -18.94
C GLY A 261 6.95 14.53 -18.29
N VAL A 262 6.31 14.28 -17.15
CA VAL A 262 5.67 15.32 -16.31
C VAL A 262 6.68 15.90 -15.33
N SER A 263 7.52 15.06 -14.73
CA SER A 263 8.63 15.50 -13.86
C SER A 263 9.74 14.46 -13.78
N GLN A 264 11.01 14.90 -13.79
CA GLN A 264 12.17 14.03 -13.55
C GLN A 264 12.99 14.48 -12.33
N PRO A 265 13.10 13.65 -11.27
CA PRO A 265 12.42 12.37 -11.08
C PRO A 265 10.89 12.53 -10.97
N SER A 266 10.14 11.41 -11.06
CA SER A 266 8.68 11.42 -11.00
C SER A 266 8.16 12.11 -9.73
N LEU A 267 6.94 12.66 -9.77
CA LEU A 267 6.37 13.33 -8.60
C LEU A 267 6.19 12.36 -7.43
N PHE A 268 5.94 11.08 -7.71
CA PHE A 268 5.91 10.04 -6.70
C PHE A 268 7.27 9.86 -5.99
N GLU A 269 8.37 9.79 -6.73
CA GLU A 269 9.72 9.70 -6.14
C GLU A 269 10.05 10.92 -5.28
N ARG A 270 9.72 12.12 -5.78
CA ARG A 270 9.90 13.36 -5.02
C ARG A 270 9.07 13.35 -3.74
N LEU A 271 7.81 12.92 -3.82
CA LEU A 271 6.91 12.83 -2.68
C LEU A 271 7.51 11.88 -1.63
N PHE A 272 7.96 10.70 -2.06
CA PHE A 272 8.58 9.73 -1.18
C PHE A 272 9.81 10.32 -0.49
N CYS A 273 10.75 10.92 -1.24
CA CYS A 273 11.91 11.59 -0.67
C CYS A 273 11.54 12.72 0.30
N ALA A 274 10.52 13.52 -0.02
CA ALA A 274 10.07 14.63 0.80
C ALA A 274 9.46 14.19 2.15
N VAL A 275 8.79 13.03 2.19
CA VAL A 275 8.27 12.44 3.44
C VAL A 275 9.42 12.15 4.41
N PHE A 276 10.56 11.67 3.92
CA PHE A 276 11.73 11.27 4.72
C PHE A 276 12.85 12.33 4.75
N ALA A 277 12.59 13.55 4.27
CA ALA A 277 13.60 14.60 4.14
C ALA A 277 14.10 15.17 5.48
N GLU A 278 13.31 15.02 6.55
CA GLU A 278 13.62 15.50 7.89
C GLU A 278 13.76 14.31 8.85
N PRO A 279 14.98 13.76 9.02
CA PRO A 279 15.19 12.55 9.81
C PRO A 279 14.76 12.65 11.28
N GLN A 280 14.64 13.87 11.81
CA GLN A 280 14.18 14.11 13.18
C GLN A 280 12.65 14.04 13.32
N ALA A 281 11.93 14.24 12.21
CA ALA A 281 10.47 14.20 12.17
C ALA A 281 9.93 12.81 11.82
N VAL A 282 10.82 11.87 11.46
CA VAL A 282 10.47 10.51 11.04
C VAL A 282 11.28 9.47 11.80
N LYS A 283 10.58 8.51 12.40
CA LYS A 283 11.20 7.32 13.01
C LYS A 283 10.71 6.07 12.29
N ILE A 284 11.62 5.18 11.96
CA ILE A 284 11.31 3.90 11.30
C ILE A 284 11.67 2.76 12.24
N GLU A 285 10.73 1.85 12.47
CA GLU A 285 10.95 0.60 13.19
C GLU A 285 10.68 -0.57 12.25
N LEU A 286 11.58 -1.54 12.24
CA LEU A 286 11.45 -2.81 11.52
C LEU A 286 11.32 -3.93 12.55
N PHE A 287 10.21 -4.64 12.53
CA PHE A 287 9.96 -5.79 13.40
C PHE A 287 10.16 -7.07 12.62
N ARG A 288 10.91 -8.02 13.19
CA ARG A 288 11.18 -9.32 12.56
C ARG A 288 10.91 -10.47 13.53
N TYR A 289 10.48 -11.59 12.98
CA TYR A 289 10.15 -12.80 13.72
C TYR A 289 10.87 -13.99 13.07
N PRO A 290 12.19 -14.14 13.32
CA PRO A 290 12.95 -15.25 12.76
C PRO A 290 12.37 -16.60 13.19
N ASP A 291 12.69 -17.64 12.42
CA ASP A 291 12.29 -19.03 12.67
C ASP A 291 10.76 -19.25 12.75
N ASP A 292 9.99 -18.43 12.02
CA ASP A 292 8.52 -18.47 11.99
C ASP A 292 7.88 -18.36 13.40
N THR A 293 8.58 -17.71 14.34
CA THR A 293 8.11 -17.48 15.73
C THR A 293 6.89 -16.56 15.83
N GLY A 294 6.44 -16.00 14.72
CA GLY A 294 5.22 -15.23 14.66
C GLY A 294 4.86 -14.83 13.23
N LEU A 295 3.61 -15.10 12.83
CA LEU A 295 3.12 -14.71 11.52
C LEU A 295 2.47 -13.32 11.55
N CYS A 296 2.76 -12.55 10.50
CA CYS A 296 2.21 -11.24 10.21
C CYS A 296 1.15 -11.36 9.12
N LEU A 297 0.05 -10.63 9.30
CA LEU A 297 -0.98 -10.47 8.28
C LEU A 297 -0.63 -9.31 7.34
N PHE A 298 -1.26 -9.28 6.18
CA PHE A 298 -1.47 -8.04 5.43
C PHE A 298 -2.95 -7.86 5.13
N GLY A 299 -3.42 -6.61 5.14
CA GLY A 299 -4.80 -6.27 4.78
C GLY A 299 -4.96 -6.03 3.29
N ASP A 300 -6.17 -6.17 2.76
CA ASP A 300 -6.51 -5.72 1.40
C ASP A 300 -6.43 -4.20 1.20
N SER A 301 -6.25 -3.42 2.28
CA SER A 301 -5.86 -2.01 2.24
C SER A 301 -4.36 -1.82 1.91
N GLY A 302 -3.53 -2.82 2.20
CA GLY A 302 -2.06 -2.77 2.08
C GLY A 302 -1.33 -2.07 3.24
N PHE A 303 -2.07 -1.49 4.19
CA PHE A 303 -1.49 -0.75 5.33
C PHE A 303 -2.51 -0.58 6.48
N CYS A 304 -2.01 -0.20 7.65
CA CYS A 304 -2.83 0.23 8.77
C CYS A 304 -2.27 1.50 9.40
N ILE A 305 -3.13 2.29 10.05
CA ILE A 305 -2.74 3.57 10.65
C ILE A 305 -3.16 3.62 12.12
N GLN A 306 -2.32 4.28 12.91
CA GLN A 306 -2.73 4.86 14.17
C GLN A 306 -2.28 6.32 14.24
N ALA A 307 -3.24 7.23 14.46
CA ALA A 307 -2.98 8.65 14.54
C ALA A 307 -3.37 9.22 15.90
N SER A 308 -2.57 10.16 16.41
CA SER A 308 -2.85 11.03 17.53
C SER A 308 -2.63 12.49 17.13
N SER A 309 -2.82 13.42 18.07
CA SER A 309 -2.50 14.84 17.86
C SER A 309 -1.01 15.09 17.60
N GLU A 310 -0.13 14.18 18.03
CA GLU A 310 1.32 14.34 17.97
C GLU A 310 1.97 13.47 16.91
N LEU A 311 1.39 12.31 16.61
CA LEU A 311 2.06 11.29 15.81
C LEU A 311 1.09 10.57 14.87
N ILE A 312 1.55 10.30 13.65
CA ILE A 312 0.89 9.42 12.68
C ILE A 312 1.80 8.23 12.47
N SER A 313 1.32 7.04 12.79
CA SER A 313 2.06 5.79 12.66
C SER A 313 1.45 4.94 11.58
N ILE A 314 2.25 4.60 10.58
CA ILE A 314 1.84 3.88 9.39
C ILE A 314 2.49 2.50 9.47
N GLY A 315 1.67 1.47 9.69
CA GLY A 315 2.09 0.08 9.66
C GLY A 315 1.97 -0.47 8.25
N VAL A 316 3.06 -1.05 7.75
CA VAL A 316 3.08 -1.76 6.46
C VAL A 316 3.69 -3.14 6.66
N ASN A 317 2.99 -4.16 6.15
CA ASN A 317 3.55 -5.51 6.12
C ASN A 317 4.72 -5.55 5.13
N ILE A 318 5.77 -6.33 5.40
CA ILE A 318 6.88 -6.57 4.47
C ILE A 318 6.84 -8.01 3.95
N SER A 319 6.73 -8.97 4.86
CA SER A 319 6.65 -10.41 4.59
C SER A 319 5.81 -11.10 5.67
N HIS A 320 5.64 -12.43 5.58
CA HIS A 320 4.93 -13.19 6.62
C HIS A 320 5.58 -13.10 8.01
N ASP A 321 6.86 -12.74 8.09
CA ASP A 321 7.68 -12.69 9.29
C ASP A 321 8.21 -11.28 9.61
N MET A 322 7.82 -10.25 8.83
CA MET A 322 8.29 -8.88 9.05
C MET A 322 7.23 -7.83 8.74
N PHE A 323 7.25 -6.74 9.51
CA PHE A 323 6.52 -5.52 9.21
C PHE A 323 7.34 -4.29 9.63
N ALA A 324 7.04 -3.15 9.02
CA ALA A 324 7.63 -1.87 9.42
C ALA A 324 6.55 -0.91 9.91
N VAL A 325 6.95 -0.06 10.85
CA VAL A 325 6.16 1.07 11.31
C VAL A 325 6.93 2.36 11.03
N VAL A 326 6.31 3.24 10.25
CA VAL A 326 6.82 4.59 9.97
C VAL A 326 6.04 5.57 10.83
N HIS A 327 6.73 6.18 11.79
CA HIS A 327 6.18 7.22 12.66
C HIS A 327 6.54 8.60 12.10
N LEU A 328 5.52 9.40 11.81
CA LEU A 328 5.63 10.77 11.33
C LEU A 328 5.10 11.70 12.42
N GLN A 329 5.84 12.76 12.74
CA GLN A 329 5.29 13.83 13.58
C GLN A 329 4.07 14.46 12.90
N ALA A 330 2.98 14.61 13.65
CA ALA A 330 1.75 15.15 13.11
C ALA A 330 1.95 16.57 12.58
N ALA A 331 2.67 17.44 13.29
CA ALA A 331 2.99 18.80 12.83
C ALA A 331 3.65 18.78 11.43
N ARG A 332 4.70 17.97 11.26
CA ARG A 332 5.35 17.78 9.95
C ARG A 332 4.37 17.31 8.88
N TRP A 333 3.48 16.39 9.20
CA TRP A 333 2.46 15.91 8.27
C TRP A 333 1.46 17.00 7.84
N HIS A 334 1.12 17.92 8.74
CA HIS A 334 0.25 19.06 8.42
C HIS A 334 0.95 20.05 7.50
N ASP A 335 2.23 20.31 7.74
CA ASP A 335 3.03 21.25 6.95
C ASP A 335 3.50 20.66 5.61
N PHE A 336 3.43 19.34 5.46
CA PHE A 336 3.95 18.61 4.30
C PHE A 336 3.47 19.16 2.94
N LYS A 337 2.20 19.57 2.84
CA LYS A 337 1.66 20.19 1.62
C LYS A 337 2.41 21.46 1.22
N ASN A 338 2.84 22.24 2.20
CA ASN A 338 3.52 23.51 2.00
C ASN A 338 5.01 23.32 1.73
N THR A 339 5.62 22.27 2.29
CA THR A 339 7.05 21.97 2.15
C THR A 339 7.39 21.06 0.97
N PHE A 340 6.39 20.47 0.30
CA PHE A 340 6.61 19.64 -0.88
C PHE A 340 6.93 20.52 -2.11
N HIS A 341 8.22 20.77 -2.33
CA HIS A 341 8.76 21.57 -3.44
C HIS A 341 9.42 20.69 -4.52
N HIS A 342 9.90 21.32 -5.60
CA HIS A 342 10.53 20.64 -6.72
C HIS A 342 11.91 20.05 -6.41
N ASP A 343 12.47 20.23 -5.22
CA ASP A 343 13.75 19.62 -4.89
C ASP A 343 13.57 18.16 -4.50
N THR A 344 14.52 17.31 -4.91
CA THR A 344 14.54 15.89 -4.49
C THR A 344 15.57 15.75 -3.37
N PRO A 345 15.17 15.85 -2.10
CA PRO A 345 16.10 15.70 -1.00
C PRO A 345 16.69 14.28 -0.99
N LYS A 346 17.92 14.15 -0.51
CA LYS A 346 18.53 12.82 -0.33
C LYS A 346 17.84 12.10 0.81
N LEU A 347 17.48 10.83 0.60
CA LEU A 347 16.94 9.98 1.66
C LEU A 347 17.96 9.84 2.79
N GLN A 348 17.53 10.23 3.99
CA GLN A 348 18.31 10.09 5.22
C GLN A 348 17.38 9.59 6.31
N GLY A 349 17.89 8.72 7.17
CA GLY A 349 17.10 8.17 8.24
C GLY A 349 17.85 7.09 8.99
N LYS A 350 17.33 6.75 10.16
CA LYS A 350 17.77 5.59 10.91
C LYS A 350 16.58 4.66 11.12
N VAL A 351 16.86 3.36 11.09
CA VAL A 351 15.90 2.31 11.41
C VAL A 351 16.33 1.62 12.70
N LYS A 352 15.36 1.37 13.58
CA LYS A 352 15.53 0.47 14.72
C LYS A 352 15.00 -0.90 14.31
N VAL A 353 15.83 -1.93 14.41
CA VAL A 353 15.46 -3.31 14.08
C VAL A 353 15.19 -4.07 15.38
N ILE A 354 13.99 -4.64 15.52
CA ILE A 354 13.50 -5.25 16.75
C ILE A 354 13.08 -6.69 16.45
N ASP A 355 13.69 -7.65 17.13
CA ASP A 355 13.41 -9.07 16.92
C ASP A 355 12.50 -9.63 18.02
N GLY A 356 11.47 -10.38 17.62
CA GLY A 356 10.64 -11.19 18.52
C GLY A 356 9.63 -10.44 19.40
N ASP A 357 9.30 -9.18 19.12
CA ASP A 357 8.30 -8.41 19.89
C ASP A 357 6.86 -8.86 19.60
N GLN A 358 6.44 -9.95 20.26
CA GLN A 358 5.10 -10.53 20.07
C GLN A 358 3.97 -9.54 20.38
N THR A 359 4.19 -8.60 21.31
CA THR A 359 3.17 -7.59 21.65
C THR A 359 2.89 -6.69 20.45
N GLN A 360 3.95 -6.22 19.80
CA GLN A 360 3.82 -5.39 18.60
C GLN A 360 3.29 -6.19 17.41
N ARG A 361 3.67 -7.46 17.25
CA ARG A 361 3.09 -8.33 16.21
C ARG A 361 1.57 -8.44 16.31
N VAL A 362 1.08 -8.79 17.49
CA VAL A 362 -0.37 -8.97 17.73
C VAL A 362 -1.10 -7.66 17.53
N MET A 363 -0.52 -6.54 17.99
CA MET A 363 -1.08 -5.21 17.77
C MET A 363 -1.17 -4.86 16.28
N PHE A 364 -0.09 -5.08 15.53
CA PHE A 364 -0.05 -4.86 14.08
C PHE A 364 -1.12 -5.70 13.36
N ASN A 365 -1.21 -6.99 13.66
CA ASN A 365 -2.22 -7.89 13.08
C ASN A 365 -3.65 -7.43 13.39
N ARG A 366 -3.93 -7.01 14.65
CA ARG A 366 -5.23 -6.45 15.04
C ARG A 366 -5.57 -5.18 14.26
N LEU A 367 -4.59 -4.30 14.05
CA LEU A 367 -4.79 -3.09 13.24
C LEU A 367 -5.06 -3.43 11.77
N CYS A 368 -4.37 -4.42 11.20
CA CYS A 368 -4.67 -4.92 9.85
C CYS A 368 -6.09 -5.46 9.76
N ILE A 369 -6.52 -6.31 10.70
CA ILE A 369 -7.89 -6.86 10.75
C ILE A 369 -8.91 -5.73 10.82
N ARG A 370 -8.71 -4.76 11.71
CA ARG A 370 -9.66 -3.65 11.93
C ARG A 370 -9.78 -2.71 10.74
N GLN A 371 -8.72 -2.53 9.96
CA GLN A 371 -8.65 -1.51 8.91
C GLN A 371 -8.68 -2.07 7.48
N SER A 372 -8.78 -3.39 7.34
CA SER A 372 -9.06 -4.02 6.05
C SER A 372 -10.52 -3.82 5.65
N HIS A 373 -10.78 -3.84 4.35
CA HIS A 373 -12.11 -3.65 3.78
C HIS A 373 -12.94 -4.95 3.82
N GLU A 374 -12.37 -6.06 3.34
CA GLU A 374 -13.08 -7.34 3.19
C GLU A 374 -12.38 -8.49 3.89
N ALA A 375 -11.05 -8.53 3.81
CA ALA A 375 -10.27 -9.64 4.33
C ALA A 375 -8.82 -9.23 4.66
N VAL A 376 -8.22 -10.03 5.53
CA VAL A 376 -6.77 -10.08 5.72
C VAL A 376 -6.22 -11.34 5.07
N PHE A 377 -4.91 -11.34 4.82
CA PHE A 377 -4.22 -12.41 4.12
C PHE A 377 -2.96 -12.80 4.87
N GLY A 378 -2.57 -14.06 4.74
CA GLY A 378 -1.35 -14.56 5.35
C GLY A 378 -0.97 -15.96 4.91
N ARG A 379 0.13 -16.46 5.48
CA ARG A 379 0.76 -17.76 5.20
C ARG A 379 0.03 -18.99 5.77
N SER A 380 -0.82 -18.82 6.78
CA SER A 380 -1.53 -19.90 7.48
C SER A 380 -3.06 -19.70 7.42
N PRO A 381 -3.86 -20.78 7.37
CA PRO A 381 -5.32 -20.67 7.48
C PRO A 381 -5.78 -20.49 8.94
N ASN A 382 -4.89 -20.73 9.91
CA ASN A 382 -5.27 -20.77 11.32
C ASN A 382 -5.19 -19.38 11.97
N VAL A 383 -6.33 -18.89 12.45
CA VAL A 383 -6.42 -17.59 13.15
C VAL A 383 -5.45 -17.50 14.34
N LYS A 384 -5.24 -18.61 15.05
CA LYS A 384 -4.37 -18.69 16.24
C LYS A 384 -2.92 -18.31 15.97
N ASP A 385 -2.45 -18.43 14.74
CA ASP A 385 -1.06 -18.10 14.40
C ASP A 385 -0.84 -16.58 14.37
N TYR A 386 -1.93 -15.80 14.37
CA TYR A 386 -1.93 -14.35 14.21
C TYR A 386 -2.34 -13.55 15.45
N ILE A 387 -2.96 -14.17 16.46
CA ILE A 387 -3.62 -13.48 17.59
C ILE A 387 -2.89 -13.58 18.93
#